data_AF-A0A941ZDQ7-F1
#
_entry.id   AF-A0A941ZDQ7-F1
#
_cell.length_a   1.000
_cell.length_b   1.000
_cell.length_c   1.000
_cell.angle_alpha   90.00
_cell.angle_beta   90.00
_cell.angle_gamma   90.00
#
_symmetry.space_group_name_H-M   'P 1'
#
loop_
_entity.id
_entity.type
_entity.pdbx_description
1 polymer ?
#
loop_
_entity_poly.entity_id
_entity_poly.type
_entity_poly.pdbx_seq_one_letter_code
_entity_poly.pdbx_strand_id
1 'polypeptide(L)'
;TFVNKQAFEKLPKPYQEALIAGCYEANVTMMAEYDHKNPASLGRLVSQGVKLHPYSPEIMNAAYKATLELYNDESNKNPAFKKIYTEWNKYLKQQNAWMSYAEAAMDGYMQKAK
;
A
#
# COMPACT_ATOMS: atom_id res chain seq x y z
N THR A 1 -7.05 7.02 9.72
CA THR A 1 -8.20 7.93 9.97
C THR A 1 -7.69 9.30 10.37
N PHE A 2 -8.28 10.38 9.85
CA PHE A 2 -8.02 11.75 10.33
C PHE A 2 -9.11 12.14 11.33
N VAL A 3 -8.70 12.75 12.44
CA VAL A 3 -9.61 13.23 13.49
C VAL A 3 -9.21 14.62 13.93
N ASN A 4 -10.17 15.44 14.36
CA ASN A 4 -9.86 16.72 14.98
C ASN A 4 -9.08 16.47 16.29
N LYS A 5 -7.89 17.05 16.41
CA LYS A 5 -6.99 16.82 17.54
C LYS A 5 -7.63 17.19 18.89
N GLN A 6 -8.26 18.35 18.98
CA GLN A 6 -8.86 18.84 20.23
C GLN A 6 -10.05 17.98 20.65
N ALA A 7 -10.87 17.53 19.69
CA ALA A 7 -11.97 16.63 19.97
C ALA A 7 -11.48 15.27 20.47
N PHE A 8 -10.42 14.73 19.86
CA PHE A 8 -9.81 13.47 20.30
C PHE A 8 -9.21 13.58 21.71
N GLU A 9 -8.47 14.65 22.00
CA GLU A 9 -7.86 14.89 23.31
C GLU A 9 -8.91 15.07 24.43
N LYS A 10 -10.12 15.54 24.09
CA LYS A 10 -11.25 15.66 25.04
C LYS A 10 -11.91 14.32 25.38
N LEU A 11 -11.68 13.27 24.61
CA LEU A 11 -12.24 11.95 24.92
C LEU A 11 -11.59 11.38 26.19
N PRO A 12 -12.35 10.71 27.06
CA PRO A 12 -11.77 9.88 28.11
C PRO A 12 -10.79 8.87 27.52
N LYS A 13 -9.70 8.55 28.26
CA LYS A 13 -8.66 7.65 27.78
C LYS A 13 -9.19 6.31 27.23
N PRO A 14 -10.17 5.62 27.85
CA PRO A 14 -10.74 4.41 27.27
C PRO A 14 -11.36 4.59 25.88
N TYR A 15 -11.92 5.76 25.57
CA TYR A 15 -12.52 6.04 24.26
C TYR A 15 -11.50 6.46 23.22
N GLN A 16 -10.39 7.07 23.64
CA GLN A 16 -9.24 7.27 22.75
C GLN A 16 -8.70 5.91 22.29
N GLU A 17 -8.50 4.97 23.22
CA GLU A 17 -8.02 3.62 22.91
C GLU A 17 -9.02 2.83 22.07
N ALA A 18 -10.32 2.89 22.40
CA ALA A 18 -11.36 2.24 21.61
C ALA A 18 -11.38 2.75 20.15
N LEU A 19 -11.20 4.05 19.94
CA LEU A 19 -11.11 4.61 18.59
C LEU A 19 -9.86 4.13 17.85
N ILE A 20 -8.70 4.08 18.51
CA ILE A 20 -7.45 3.57 17.92
C ILE A 20 -7.61 2.09 17.53
N ALA A 21 -8.16 1.27 18.43
CA ALA A 21 -8.43 -0.15 18.19
C ALA A 21 -9.40 -0.34 17.01
N GLY A 22 -10.50 0.41 16.97
CA GLY A 22 -11.45 0.36 15.86
C GLY A 22 -10.83 0.80 14.53
N CYS A 23 -9.91 1.78 14.54
CA CYS A 23 -9.17 2.16 13.32
C CYS A 23 -8.23 1.05 12.84
N TYR A 24 -7.58 0.33 13.77
CA TYR A 24 -6.73 -0.80 13.44
C TYR A 24 -7.54 -1.95 12.83
N GLU A 25 -8.65 -2.31 13.47
CA GLU A 25 -9.57 -3.34 12.97
C GLU A 25 -10.10 -2.97 11.58
N ALA A 26 -10.62 -1.75 11.41
CA ALA A 26 -11.11 -1.30 10.12
C ALA A 26 -10.03 -1.34 9.02
N ASN A 27 -8.78 -1.01 9.33
CA ASN A 27 -7.67 -1.09 8.39
C ASN A 27 -7.41 -2.53 7.91
N VAL A 28 -7.40 -3.49 8.83
CA VAL A 28 -7.17 -4.91 8.50
C VAL A 28 -8.38 -5.51 7.78
N THR A 29 -9.58 -5.29 8.31
CA THR A 29 -10.82 -5.81 7.73
C THR A 29 -11.04 -5.29 6.31
N MET A 30 -10.79 -4.01 6.05
CA MET A 30 -10.96 -3.46 4.70
C MET A 30 -10.07 -4.15 3.67
N MET A 31 -8.79 -4.40 4.01
CA MET A 31 -7.86 -5.09 3.12
C MET A 31 -8.31 -6.55 2.86
N ALA A 32 -8.66 -7.28 3.92
CA ALA A 32 -9.15 -8.66 3.80
C ALA A 32 -10.43 -8.76 2.95
N GLU A 33 -11.33 -7.79 3.08
CA GLU A 33 -12.55 -7.69 2.27
C GLU A 33 -12.24 -7.49 0.77
N TYR A 34 -11.24 -6.67 0.44
CA TYR A 34 -10.77 -6.53 -0.94
C TYR A 34 -10.16 -7.82 -1.46
N ASP A 35 -9.30 -8.48 -0.68
CA ASP A 35 -8.68 -9.75 -1.07
C ASP A 35 -9.72 -10.85 -1.33
N HIS A 36 -10.80 -10.87 -0.55
CA HIS A 36 -11.91 -11.80 -0.76
C HIS A 36 -12.78 -11.45 -1.99
N LYS A 37 -13.14 -10.16 -2.15
CA LYS A 37 -14.13 -9.72 -3.15
C LYS A 37 -13.54 -9.49 -4.55
N ASN A 38 -12.27 -9.12 -4.65
CA ASN A 38 -11.64 -8.79 -5.92
C ASN A 38 -11.57 -9.98 -6.89
N PRO A 39 -11.18 -11.21 -6.49
CA PRO A 39 -11.07 -12.34 -7.43
C PRO A 39 -12.39 -12.65 -8.14
N ALA A 40 -13.49 -12.75 -7.40
CA ALA A 40 -14.81 -13.00 -7.99
C ALA A 40 -15.27 -11.85 -8.88
N SER A 41 -14.96 -10.61 -8.51
CA SER A 41 -15.33 -9.42 -9.28
C SER A 41 -14.53 -9.30 -10.58
N LEU A 42 -13.21 -9.54 -10.54
CA LEU A 42 -12.35 -9.60 -11.72
C LEU A 42 -12.80 -10.73 -12.67
N GLY A 43 -13.13 -11.90 -12.12
CA GLY A 43 -13.67 -13.02 -12.91
C GLY A 43 -14.93 -12.64 -13.69
N ARG A 44 -15.86 -11.87 -13.09
CA ARG A 44 -17.06 -11.36 -13.78
C ARG A 44 -16.71 -10.37 -14.89
N LEU A 45 -15.77 -9.45 -14.67
CA LEU A 45 -15.35 -8.49 -15.69
C LEU A 45 -14.75 -9.21 -16.91
N VAL A 46 -13.87 -10.19 -16.67
CA VAL A 46 -13.25 -10.97 -17.74
C VAL A 46 -14.28 -11.81 -18.49
N SER A 47 -15.24 -12.43 -17.80
CA SER A 47 -16.30 -13.21 -18.47
C SER A 47 -17.25 -12.33 -19.30
N GLN A 48 -17.35 -11.05 -18.98
CA GLN A 48 -18.09 -10.04 -19.76
C GLN A 48 -17.26 -9.43 -20.91
N GLY A 49 -16.03 -9.90 -21.15
CA GLY A 49 -15.20 -9.51 -22.28
C GLY A 49 -14.22 -8.36 -22.01
N VAL A 50 -14.05 -7.94 -20.75
CA VAL A 50 -12.97 -7.01 -20.39
C VAL A 50 -11.62 -7.67 -20.63
N LYS A 51 -10.72 -6.95 -21.32
CA LYS A 51 -9.36 -7.41 -21.62
C LYS A 51 -8.37 -6.80 -20.63
N LEU A 52 -7.62 -7.65 -19.94
CA LEU A 52 -6.57 -7.24 -19.02
C LEU A 52 -5.27 -7.02 -19.79
N HIS A 53 -4.63 -5.88 -19.57
CA HIS A 53 -3.35 -5.54 -20.17
C HIS A 53 -2.39 -5.08 -19.08
N PRO A 54 -1.20 -5.70 -18.95
CA PRO A 54 -0.16 -5.14 -18.12
C PRO A 54 0.38 -3.85 -18.75
N TYR A 55 0.81 -2.90 -17.92
CA TYR A 55 1.65 -1.80 -18.41
C TYR A 55 2.97 -2.35 -18.94
N SER A 56 3.47 -1.79 -20.04
CA SER A 56 4.74 -2.23 -20.62
C SER A 56 5.92 -1.90 -19.70
N PRO A 57 7.05 -2.62 -19.81
CA PRO A 57 8.27 -2.27 -19.08
C PRO A 57 8.72 -0.83 -19.33
N GLU A 58 8.55 -0.32 -20.55
CA GLU A 58 8.87 1.08 -20.89
C GLU A 58 8.04 2.06 -20.06
N ILE A 59 6.71 1.86 -20.00
CA ILE A 59 5.81 2.70 -19.20
C ILE A 59 6.18 2.63 -17.72
N MET A 60 6.41 1.42 -17.19
CA MET A 60 6.76 1.23 -15.79
C MET A 60 8.11 1.90 -15.45
N ASN A 61 9.11 1.78 -16.31
CA ASN A 61 10.42 2.40 -16.11
C ASN A 61 10.34 3.94 -16.17
N ALA A 62 9.58 4.49 -17.13
CA ALA A 62 9.38 5.93 -17.24
C ALA A 62 8.66 6.49 -16.00
N ALA A 63 7.59 5.83 -15.54
CA ALA A 63 6.85 6.23 -14.34
C ALA A 63 7.71 6.12 -13.07
N TYR A 64 8.49 5.05 -12.94
CA TYR A 64 9.40 4.87 -11.81
C TYR A 64 10.46 5.98 -11.76
N LYS A 65 11.10 6.28 -12.90
CA LYS A 65 12.08 7.36 -13.01
C LYS A 65 11.48 8.71 -12.61
N ALA A 66 10.34 9.06 -13.19
CA ALA A 66 9.65 10.33 -12.90
C ALA A 66 9.25 10.43 -11.42
N THR A 67 8.85 9.32 -10.80
CA THR A 67 8.52 9.25 -9.37
C THR A 67 9.74 9.55 -8.49
N LEU A 68 10.90 8.95 -8.82
CA LEU A 68 12.13 9.20 -8.08
C LEU A 68 12.63 10.64 -8.24
N GLU A 69 12.55 11.21 -9.44
CA GLU A 69 12.85 12.62 -9.70
C GLU A 69 11.96 13.53 -8.84
N LEU A 70 10.65 13.30 -8.86
CA LEU A 70 9.69 14.05 -8.04
C LEU A 70 10.01 13.97 -6.54
N TYR A 71 10.31 12.79 -6.02
CA TYR A 71 10.63 12.62 -4.60
C TYR A 71 11.96 13.27 -4.21
N ASN A 72 12.95 13.28 -5.10
CA ASN A 72 14.21 13.96 -4.87
C ASN A 72 14.01 15.48 -4.84
N ASP A 73 13.28 16.01 -5.82
CA ASP A 73 12.96 17.44 -5.89
C ASP A 73 12.15 17.89 -4.67
N GLU A 74 11.13 17.11 -4.27
CA GLU A 74 10.34 17.39 -3.07
C GLU A 74 11.19 17.33 -1.80
N SER A 75 12.05 16.32 -1.66
CA SER A 75 12.96 16.22 -0.52
C SER A 75 13.92 17.40 -0.43
N ASN A 76 14.35 17.98 -1.55
CA ASN A 76 15.27 19.11 -1.56
C ASN A 76 14.60 20.42 -1.10
N LYS A 77 13.32 20.61 -1.41
CA LYS A 77 12.59 21.85 -1.08
C LYS A 77 11.74 21.76 0.19
N ASN A 78 11.40 20.55 0.67
CA ASN A 78 10.49 20.32 1.78
C ASN A 78 11.14 19.48 2.89
N PRO A 79 11.66 20.12 3.97
CA PRO A 79 12.32 19.41 5.07
C PRO A 79 11.42 18.38 5.78
N ALA A 80 10.11 18.63 5.87
CA ALA A 80 9.17 17.70 6.52
C ALA A 80 8.99 16.43 5.67
N PHE A 81 8.85 16.59 4.34
CA PHE A 81 8.80 15.46 3.43
C PHE A 81 10.10 14.67 3.47
N LYS A 82 11.26 15.35 3.36
CA LYS A 82 12.58 14.71 3.40
C LYS A 82 12.76 13.82 4.63
N LYS A 83 12.35 14.32 5.80
CA LYS A 83 12.43 13.59 7.08
C LYS A 83 11.67 12.26 7.02
N ILE A 84 10.44 12.26 6.52
CA ILE A 84 9.62 11.04 6.44
C ILE A 84 10.12 10.11 5.34
N TYR A 85 10.38 10.67 4.15
CA TYR A 85 10.77 9.90 2.96
C TYR A 85 12.10 9.15 3.15
N THR A 86 13.06 9.75 3.86
CA THR A 86 14.36 9.13 4.12
C THR A 86 14.22 7.79 4.86
N GLU A 87 13.49 7.80 5.98
CA GLU A 87 13.27 6.59 6.78
C GLU A 87 12.34 5.60 6.07
N TRP A 88 11.29 6.11 5.42
CA TRP A 88 10.37 5.28 4.63
C TRP A 88 11.10 4.53 3.51
N ASN A 89 11.96 5.21 2.74
CA ASN A 89 12.69 4.59 1.62
C ASN A 89 13.70 3.55 2.10
N LYS A 90 14.35 3.80 3.25
CA LYS A 90 15.21 2.80 3.90
C LYS A 90 14.41 1.53 4.25
N TYR A 91 13.24 1.70 4.87
CA TYR A 91 12.37 0.58 5.23
C TYR A 91 11.82 -0.15 4.00
N LEU A 92 11.41 0.57 2.96
CA LEU A 92 10.93 -0.01 1.70
C LEU A 92 11.97 -0.94 1.08
N LYS A 93 13.24 -0.52 1.02
CA LYS A 93 14.33 -1.36 0.48
C LYS A 93 14.49 -2.66 1.25
N GLN A 94 14.40 -2.59 2.59
CA GLN A 94 14.46 -3.77 3.44
C GLN A 94 13.26 -4.68 3.22
N GLN A 95 12.05 -4.13 3.14
CA GLN A 95 10.83 -4.90 2.89
C GLN A 95 10.85 -5.57 1.51
N ASN A 96 11.22 -4.85 0.45
CA ASN A 96 11.32 -5.43 -0.89
C ASN A 96 12.34 -6.58 -0.96
N ALA A 97 13.46 -6.46 -0.24
CA ALA A 97 14.43 -7.54 -0.16
C ALA A 97 13.87 -8.75 0.59
N TRP A 98 13.14 -8.54 1.70
CA TRP A 98 12.48 -9.63 2.42
C TRP A 98 11.40 -10.33 1.57
N MET A 99 10.49 -9.55 0.99
CA MET A 99 9.39 -10.06 0.18
C MET A 99 9.87 -10.82 -1.05
N SER A 100 11.04 -10.47 -1.61
CA SER A 100 11.59 -11.18 -2.78
C SER A 100 12.14 -12.57 -2.46
N TYR A 101 12.50 -12.85 -1.20
CA TYR A 101 13.09 -14.15 -0.81
C TYR A 101 12.04 -15.22 -0.54
N ALA A 102 11.02 -14.91 0.26
CA ALA A 102 10.05 -15.89 0.71
C ALA A 102 8.71 -15.73 -0.02
N GLU A 103 8.04 -14.59 0.16
CA GLU A 103 6.68 -14.38 -0.33
C GLU A 103 6.60 -14.49 -1.86
N ALA A 104 7.39 -13.71 -2.59
CA ALA A 104 7.34 -13.70 -4.06
C ALA A 104 7.72 -15.05 -4.67
N ALA A 105 8.64 -15.80 -4.05
CA ALA A 105 9.04 -17.11 -4.50
C ALA A 105 7.91 -18.13 -4.32
N MET A 106 7.27 -18.13 -3.14
CA MET A 106 6.15 -19.03 -2.84
C MET A 106 4.91 -18.69 -3.66
N ASP A 107 4.52 -17.42 -3.72
CA ASP A 107 3.39 -16.96 -4.53
C ASP A 107 3.57 -17.32 -6.00
N GLY A 108 4.78 -17.08 -6.54
CA GLY A 108 5.11 -17.42 -7.91
C GLY A 108 5.07 -18.92 -8.18
N TYR A 109 5.42 -19.77 -7.21
CA TYR A 109 5.24 -21.22 -7.31
C TYR A 109 3.76 -21.59 -7.30
N MET A 110 3.00 -21.12 -6.31
CA MET A 110 1.57 -21.45 -6.14
C MET A 110 0.71 -21.01 -7.34
N GLN A 111 1.03 -19.87 -7.95
CA GLN A 111 0.32 -19.38 -9.16
C GLN A 111 0.62 -20.21 -10.41
N LYS A 112 1.75 -20.91 -10.46
CA LYS A 112 2.15 -21.76 -11.59
C LYS A 112 1.82 -23.22 -11.38
N ALA A 113 1.80 -23.68 -10.13
CA ALA A 113 1.42 -25.02 -9.75
C ALA A 113 -0.04 -25.26 -10.16
N LYS A 114 -0.27 -26.35 -10.89
CA LYS A 114 -1.60 -26.80 -11.32
C LYS A 114 -2.05 -27.96 -10.45
#